data_AF-A0A0M8TL19-F1
#
_entry.id   AF-A0A0M8TL19-F1
#
_cell.length_a   1.000
_cell.length_b   1.000
_cell.length_c   1.000
_cell.angle_alpha   90.00
_cell.angle_beta   90.00
_cell.angle_gamma   90.00
#
_symmetry.space_group_name_H-M   'P 1'
#
loop_
_entity.id
_entity.type
_entity.pdbx_description
1 polymer ?
#
loop_
_entity_poly.entity_id
_entity_poly.type
_entity_poly.pdbx_seq_one_letter_code
_entity_poly.pdbx_strand_id
1 'polypeptide(L)'
;MTDHQDRTCGRPTRSGSPCKIRISGSDVACGTHATKQDKAVAEAHRRGWSEGYRSGNESSTSFSKSRIERLEHRVEELEEQLDATRRVYQVDGHQVVEVGRYSYRWRGSEPLEVGDRVLLPENYVSRMKDGPGPTAGVVSKLGTTYRGQLSDIVRRAPATGK
;
A
#
# COMPACT_ATOMS: atom_id res chain seq x y z
N MET A 1 -21.32 1.50 17.08
CA MET A 1 -22.51 2.11 17.71
C MET A 1 -22.76 1.38 19.03
N THR A 2 -22.30 1.94 20.15
CA THR A 2 -22.60 1.44 21.50
C THR A 2 -24.02 1.87 21.86
N ASP A 3 -24.90 0.92 22.15
CA ASP A 3 -26.13 1.18 22.89
C ASP A 3 -25.73 1.49 24.35
N HIS A 4 -25.42 2.75 24.64
CA HIS A 4 -25.24 3.21 26.01
C HIS A 4 -26.61 3.28 26.67
N GLN A 5 -27.05 2.17 27.25
CA GLN A 5 -28.24 2.18 28.09
C GLN A 5 -27.96 3.03 29.33
N ASP A 6 -28.42 4.27 29.28
CA ASP A 6 -28.57 5.15 30.43
C ASP A 6 -29.53 4.45 31.42
N ARG A 7 -28.96 3.82 32.45
CA ARG A 7 -29.73 3.14 33.49
C ARG A 7 -29.83 4.04 34.71
N THR A 8 -30.92 3.97 35.46
CA THR A 8 -31.05 4.63 36.76
C THR A 8 -30.60 3.71 37.89
N CYS A 9 -29.89 4.24 38.88
CA CYS A 9 -29.31 3.46 39.98
C CYS A 9 -30.32 2.63 40.78
N GLY A 10 -31.52 3.15 41.06
CA GLY A 10 -32.62 2.41 41.69
C GLY A 10 -32.42 2.03 43.17
N ARG A 11 -31.21 2.13 43.74
CA ARG A 11 -30.95 1.77 45.15
C ARG A 11 -31.75 2.65 46.12
N PRO A 12 -32.24 2.08 47.23
CA PRO A 12 -33.01 2.85 48.21
C PRO A 12 -32.13 3.92 48.84
N THR A 13 -32.64 5.15 48.87
CA THR A 13 -32.03 6.27 49.58
C THR A 13 -32.32 6.19 51.08
N ARG A 14 -31.73 7.10 51.88
CA ARG A 14 -31.96 7.18 53.34
C ARG A 14 -33.44 7.37 53.70
N SER A 15 -34.25 7.95 52.80
CA SER A 15 -35.70 8.13 52.95
C SER A 15 -36.53 6.97 52.38
N GLY A 16 -35.90 5.87 51.97
CA GLY A 16 -36.56 4.69 51.39
C GLY A 16 -37.01 4.82 49.93
N SER A 17 -36.92 6.01 49.32
CA SER A 17 -37.27 6.22 47.92
C SER A 17 -36.14 5.75 46.97
N PRO A 18 -36.44 5.26 45.75
CA PRO A 18 -35.42 4.81 44.80
C PRO A 18 -34.53 5.93 44.28
N CYS A 19 -33.22 5.67 44.19
CA CYS A 19 -32.25 6.62 43.65
C CYS A 19 -32.44 6.83 42.14
N LYS A 20 -32.60 8.09 41.74
CA LYS A 20 -32.82 8.50 40.33
C LYS A 20 -31.54 8.92 39.60
N ILE A 21 -30.37 8.80 40.23
CA ILE A 21 -29.09 9.13 39.59
C ILE A 21 -28.86 8.17 38.42
N ARG A 22 -28.50 8.72 37.26
CA ARG A 22 -28.12 7.94 36.07
C ARG A 22 -26.74 7.32 36.25
N ILE A 23 -26.59 6.10 35.77
CA ILE A 23 -25.35 5.34 35.72
C ILE A 23 -25.06 4.98 34.26
N SER A 24 -23.81 5.13 33.87
CA SER A 24 -23.34 4.89 32.50
C SER A 24 -22.38 3.71 32.45
N GLY A 25 -22.31 3.06 31.28
CA GLY A 25 -21.37 1.98 31.04
C GLY A 25 -21.52 0.78 31.98
N SER A 26 -20.41 0.36 32.58
CA SER A 26 -20.29 -0.86 33.37
C SER A 26 -20.59 -0.68 34.86
N ASP A 27 -21.03 0.50 35.30
CA ASP A 27 -21.32 0.75 36.71
C ASP A 27 -22.62 0.06 37.15
N VAL A 28 -22.61 -0.52 38.35
CA VAL A 28 -23.74 -1.30 38.91
C VAL A 28 -24.64 -0.44 39.80
N ALA A 29 -24.11 0.66 40.33
CA ALA A 29 -24.83 1.63 41.15
C ALA A 29 -24.16 3.01 41.03
N CYS A 30 -24.87 4.09 41.40
CA CYS A 30 -24.28 5.42 41.37
C CYS A 30 -23.16 5.55 42.42
N GLY A 31 -22.25 6.51 42.23
CA GLY A 31 -21.07 6.67 43.09
C GLY A 31 -21.36 6.75 44.59
N THR A 32 -22.55 7.24 44.97
CA THR A 32 -23.03 7.30 46.36
C THR A 32 -23.46 5.95 46.92
N HIS A 33 -24.04 5.09 46.09
CA HIS A 33 -24.58 3.78 46.50
C HIS A 33 -23.66 2.61 46.14
N ALA A 34 -22.61 2.85 45.36
CA ALA A 34 -21.65 1.85 44.97
C ALA A 34 -20.83 1.38 46.18
N THR A 35 -21.01 0.11 46.54
CA THR A 35 -20.15 -0.56 47.51
C THR A 35 -18.75 -0.79 46.94
N LYS A 36 -17.80 -1.16 47.79
CA LYS A 36 -16.46 -1.57 47.34
C LYS A 36 -16.53 -2.75 46.35
N GLN A 37 -17.46 -3.68 46.57
CA GLN A 37 -17.68 -4.81 45.67
C GLN A 37 -18.25 -4.35 44.31
N ASP A 38 -19.22 -3.43 44.31
CA ASP A 38 -19.79 -2.86 43.07
C ASP A 38 -18.70 -2.18 42.23
N LYS A 39 -17.80 -1.44 42.89
CA LYS A 39 -16.66 -0.77 42.23
C LYS A 39 -15.68 -1.79 41.65
N ALA A 40 -15.37 -2.85 42.40
CA ALA A 40 -14.47 -3.91 41.96
C ALA A 40 -15.02 -4.67 40.74
N VAL A 41 -16.33 -4.95 40.70
CA VAL A 41 -16.98 -5.61 39.55
C VAL A 41 -16.95 -4.71 38.32
N ALA A 42 -17.31 -3.44 38.46
CA ALA A 42 -17.28 -2.49 37.35
C ALA A 42 -15.86 -2.32 36.79
N GLU A 43 -14.86 -2.30 37.68
CA GLU A 43 -13.45 -2.22 37.29
C GLU A 43 -12.95 -3.49 36.58
N ALA A 44 -13.28 -4.67 37.11
CA ALA A 44 -12.94 -5.95 36.47
C ALA A 44 -13.55 -6.06 35.06
N HIS A 45 -14.81 -5.63 34.90
CA HIS A 45 -15.47 -5.59 33.60
C HIS A 45 -14.78 -4.62 32.63
N ARG A 46 -14.41 -3.41 33.08
CA ARG A 46 -13.66 -2.44 32.25
C ARG A 46 -12.30 -2.97 31.82
N ARG A 47 -11.57 -3.62 32.74
CA ARG A 47 -10.27 -4.23 32.44
C ARG A 47 -10.41 -5.33 31.41
N GLY A 48 -11.31 -6.30 31.64
CA GLY A 48 -11.53 -7.42 30.71
C GLY A 48 -11.96 -6.97 29.32
N TRP A 49 -12.84 -5.96 29.23
CA TRP A 49 -13.23 -5.36 27.94
C TRP A 49 -12.05 -4.69 27.23
N SER A 50 -11.25 -3.90 27.96
CA SER A 50 -10.12 -3.17 27.38
C SER A 50 -9.01 -4.12 26.94
N GLU A 51 -8.75 -5.16 27.71
CA GLU A 51 -7.79 -6.23 27.38
C GLU A 51 -8.26 -7.04 26.18
N GLY A 52 -9.53 -7.45 26.14
CA GLY A 52 -10.11 -8.16 25.00
C GLY A 52 -10.10 -7.32 23.72
N TYR A 53 -10.47 -6.04 23.81
CA TYR A 53 -10.40 -5.11 22.68
C TYR A 53 -8.97 -4.92 22.18
N ARG A 54 -8.01 -4.69 23.09
CA ARG A 54 -6.59 -4.53 22.73
C ARG A 54 -6.03 -5.79 22.08
N SER A 55 -6.25 -6.96 22.69
CA SER A 55 -5.79 -8.24 22.17
C SER A 55 -6.40 -8.57 20.81
N GLY A 56 -7.70 -8.32 20.63
CA GLY A 56 -8.38 -8.50 19.34
C GLY A 56 -7.86 -7.54 18.27
N ASN A 57 -7.61 -6.28 18.63
CA ASN A 57 -7.04 -5.29 17.72
C ASN A 57 -5.60 -5.62 17.31
N GLU A 58 -4.74 -6.00 18.26
CA GLU A 58 -3.34 -6.39 17.99
C GLU A 58 -3.27 -7.65 17.13
N SER A 59 -4.10 -8.66 17.40
CA SER A 59 -4.16 -9.90 16.63
C SER A 59 -4.69 -9.66 15.21
N SER A 60 -5.72 -8.83 15.07
CA SER A 60 -6.29 -8.49 13.76
C SER A 60 -5.31 -7.67 12.91
N THR A 61 -4.62 -6.71 13.53
CA THR A 61 -3.67 -5.84 12.83
C THR A 61 -2.43 -6.62 12.37
N SER A 62 -1.86 -7.48 13.22
CA SER A 62 -0.67 -8.27 12.86
C SER A 62 -0.98 -9.33 11.79
N PHE A 63 -2.14 -9.98 11.88
CA PHE A 63 -2.59 -10.94 10.87
C PHE A 63 -2.89 -10.26 9.53
N SER A 64 -3.54 -9.10 9.56
CA SER A 64 -3.81 -8.33 8.34
C SER A 64 -2.53 -7.83 7.70
N LYS A 65 -1.59 -7.31 8.49
CA LYS A 65 -0.30 -6.82 7.99
C LYS A 65 0.52 -7.92 7.33
N SER A 66 0.72 -9.05 8.00
CA SER A 66 1.48 -10.19 7.44
C SER A 66 0.81 -10.77 6.19
N ARG A 67 -0.52 -10.78 6.14
CA ARG A 67 -1.27 -11.19 4.94
C ARG A 67 -1.10 -10.21 3.78
N ILE A 68 -1.11 -8.91 4.04
CA ILE A 68 -0.87 -7.87 3.02
C ILE A 68 0.55 -8.01 2.46
N GLU A 69 1.56 -8.07 3.32
CA GLU A 69 2.97 -8.22 2.91
C GLU A 69 3.17 -9.48 2.04
N ARG A 70 2.56 -10.60 2.43
CA ARG A 70 2.60 -11.84 1.63
C ARG A 70 1.91 -11.68 0.27
N LEU A 71 0.78 -10.97 0.22
CA LEU A 71 0.06 -10.74 -1.03
C LEU A 71 0.84 -9.80 -1.96
N GLU A 72 1.46 -8.75 -1.42
CA GLU A 72 2.32 -7.83 -2.16
C GLU A 72 3.49 -8.57 -2.80
N HIS A 73 4.22 -9.38 -2.02
CA HIS A 73 5.30 -10.23 -2.55
C HIS A 73 4.79 -11.21 -3.62
N ARG A 74 3.60 -11.78 -3.45
CA ARG A 74 3.04 -12.70 -4.43
C ARG A 74 2.64 -12.01 -5.72
N VAL A 75 2.15 -10.76 -5.65
CA VAL A 75 1.87 -9.95 -6.83
C VAL A 75 3.16 -9.65 -7.59
N GLU A 76 4.21 -9.22 -6.88
CA GLU A 76 5.53 -8.96 -7.48
C GLU A 76 6.08 -10.20 -8.21
N GLU A 77 6.06 -11.36 -7.54
CA GLU A 77 6.49 -12.64 -8.14
C GLU A 77 5.68 -13.01 -9.39
N LEU A 78 4.35 -12.79 -9.36
CA LEU A 78 3.48 -13.09 -10.51
C LEU A 78 3.70 -12.11 -11.67
N GLU A 79 3.95 -10.84 -11.37
CA GLU A 79 4.30 -9.84 -12.36
C GLU A 79 5.63 -10.19 -13.04
N GLU A 80 6.63 -10.62 -12.29
CA GLU A 80 7.90 -11.12 -12.82
C GLU A 80 7.73 -12.37 -13.69
N GLN A 81 6.92 -13.34 -13.25
CA GLN A 81 6.63 -14.54 -14.03
C GLN A 81 5.91 -14.22 -15.34
N LEU A 82 4.95 -13.30 -15.28
CA LEU A 82 4.20 -12.85 -16.45
C LEU A 82 5.12 -12.14 -17.44
N ASP A 83 6.00 -11.28 -16.93
CA ASP A 83 7.00 -10.57 -17.70
C ASP A 83 7.94 -11.56 -18.40
N ALA A 84 8.56 -12.47 -17.64
CA ALA A 84 9.47 -13.48 -18.18
C ALA A 84 8.81 -14.35 -19.26
N THR A 85 7.53 -14.70 -19.09
CA THR A 85 6.80 -15.54 -20.06
C THR A 85 6.47 -14.80 -21.35
N ARG A 86 6.17 -13.49 -21.27
CA ARG A 86 5.62 -12.71 -22.39
C ARG A 86 6.62 -11.77 -23.04
N ARG A 87 7.80 -11.61 -22.45
CA ARG A 87 8.83 -10.69 -22.92
C ARG A 87 9.40 -11.16 -24.25
N VAL A 88 9.48 -10.22 -25.18
CA VAL A 88 10.02 -10.43 -26.52
C VAL A 88 11.26 -9.56 -26.66
N TYR A 89 12.35 -10.16 -27.12
CA TYR A 89 13.65 -9.49 -27.26
C TYR A 89 13.90 -8.91 -28.65
N GLN A 90 13.13 -9.35 -29.65
CA GLN A 90 13.25 -8.88 -31.02
C GLN A 90 11.88 -8.73 -31.70
N VAL A 91 11.72 -7.66 -32.46
CA VAL A 91 10.55 -7.40 -33.31
C VAL A 91 11.07 -7.00 -34.68
N ASP A 92 10.58 -7.64 -35.74
CA ASP A 92 11.04 -7.46 -37.12
C ASP A 92 12.57 -7.65 -37.30
N GLY A 93 13.16 -8.58 -36.56
CA GLY A 93 14.62 -8.84 -36.60
C GLY A 93 15.48 -7.76 -35.92
N HIS A 94 14.86 -6.78 -35.27
CA HIS A 94 15.54 -5.71 -34.55
C HIS A 94 15.39 -5.93 -33.05
N GLN A 95 16.45 -5.64 -32.29
CA GLN A 95 16.44 -5.74 -30.84
C GLN A 95 15.41 -4.77 -30.26
N VAL A 96 14.71 -5.19 -29.22
CA VAL A 96 13.81 -4.32 -28.44
C VAL A 96 14.38 -4.13 -27.06
N VAL A 97 14.28 -2.90 -26.55
CA VAL A 97 14.76 -2.51 -25.23
C VAL A 97 13.77 -1.58 -24.55
N GLU A 98 13.83 -1.52 -23.22
CA GLU A 98 13.14 -0.52 -22.44
C GLU A 98 14.12 0.58 -22.02
N VAL A 99 13.65 1.83 -22.11
CA VAL A 99 14.36 3.02 -21.66
C VAL A 99 13.41 3.78 -20.74
N GLY A 100 13.66 3.67 -19.44
CA GLY A 100 12.72 4.15 -18.42
C GLY A 100 11.44 3.31 -18.42
N ARG A 101 10.30 3.92 -18.78
CA ARG A 101 8.97 3.26 -18.80
C ARG A 101 8.48 2.91 -20.21
N TYR A 102 9.26 3.24 -21.23
CA TYR A 102 8.85 3.09 -22.63
C TYR A 102 9.74 2.08 -23.33
N SER A 103 9.16 1.35 -24.28
CA SER A 103 9.86 0.38 -25.10
C SER A 103 10.18 0.96 -26.47
N TYR A 104 11.37 0.63 -26.96
CA TYR A 104 11.89 1.11 -28.23
C TYR A 104 12.57 0.00 -29.01
N ARG A 105 12.61 0.18 -30.33
CA ARG A 105 13.32 -0.72 -31.24
C ARG A 105 14.70 -0.17 -31.56
N TRP A 106 15.70 -1.04 -31.55
CA TRP A 106 17.07 -0.74 -31.88
C TRP A 106 17.47 -1.39 -33.21
N ARG A 107 17.85 -0.55 -34.18
CA ARG A 107 18.24 -0.95 -35.53
C ARG A 107 19.74 -0.87 -35.80
N GLY A 108 20.55 -0.54 -34.79
CA GLY A 108 22.00 -0.51 -34.95
C GLY A 108 22.59 -1.91 -35.05
N SER A 109 23.81 -1.99 -35.59
CA SER A 109 24.52 -3.26 -35.82
C SER A 109 24.93 -3.95 -34.51
N GLU A 110 25.38 -3.17 -33.53
CA GLU A 110 25.81 -3.69 -32.22
C GLU A 110 24.65 -3.70 -31.24
N PRO A 111 24.28 -4.86 -30.64
CA PRO A 111 23.24 -4.94 -29.62
C PRO A 111 23.48 -4.00 -28.45
N LEU A 112 22.41 -3.45 -27.91
CA LEU A 112 22.42 -2.66 -26.68
C LEU A 112 22.42 -3.56 -25.45
N GLU A 113 23.09 -3.09 -24.40
CA GLU A 113 23.10 -3.68 -23.07
C GLU A 113 22.39 -2.78 -22.05
N VAL A 114 22.01 -3.35 -20.91
CA VAL A 114 21.46 -2.56 -19.79
C VAL A 114 22.53 -1.60 -19.29
N GLY A 115 22.18 -0.32 -19.16
CA GLY A 115 23.10 0.76 -18.81
C GLY A 115 23.62 1.56 -20.01
N ASP A 116 23.42 1.09 -21.23
CA ASP A 116 23.81 1.84 -22.42
C ASP A 116 23.03 3.15 -22.55
N ARG A 117 23.73 4.23 -22.90
CA ARG A 117 23.11 5.53 -23.17
C ARG A 117 22.69 5.62 -24.63
N VAL A 118 21.45 6.04 -24.85
CA VAL A 118 20.84 6.15 -26.18
C VAL A 118 20.15 7.50 -26.37
N LEU A 119 20.06 7.95 -27.62
CA LEU A 119 19.24 9.09 -28.00
C LEU A 119 17.88 8.58 -28.50
N LEU A 120 16.85 8.97 -27.77
CA LEU A 120 15.46 8.66 -28.06
C LEU A 120 14.90 9.67 -29.07
N PRO A 121 13.96 9.23 -29.92
CA PRO A 121 13.25 10.16 -30.79
C PRO A 121 12.44 11.14 -29.94
N GLU A 122 12.24 12.34 -30.48
CA GLU A 122 11.37 13.33 -29.85
C GLU A 122 9.94 12.77 -29.76
N ASN A 123 9.32 12.94 -28.59
CA ASN A 123 7.89 12.75 -28.42
C ASN A 123 7.29 13.98 -27.72
N TYR A 124 5.95 14.06 -27.69
CA TYR A 124 5.25 15.20 -27.09
C TYR A 124 5.69 15.51 -25.65
N VAL A 125 5.90 14.47 -24.84
CA VAL A 125 6.29 14.60 -23.43
C VAL A 125 7.75 15.06 -23.31
N SER A 126 8.66 14.47 -24.08
CA SER A 126 10.07 14.86 -24.06
C SER A 126 10.25 16.29 -24.56
N ARG A 127 9.50 16.71 -25.58
CA ARG A 127 9.52 18.10 -26.06
C ARG A 127 9.11 19.08 -24.97
N MET A 128 8.07 18.76 -24.20
CA MET A 128 7.62 19.63 -23.10
C MET A 128 8.62 19.69 -21.95
N LYS A 129 9.30 18.58 -21.66
CA LYS A 129 10.18 18.47 -20.48
C LYS A 129 11.62 18.90 -20.77
N ASP A 130 12.18 18.44 -21.88
CA ASP A 130 13.61 18.52 -22.19
C ASP A 130 13.89 19.47 -23.37
N GLY A 131 12.83 20.06 -23.95
CA GLY A 131 12.92 20.93 -25.13
C GLY A 131 12.88 20.15 -26.45
N PRO A 132 12.87 20.85 -27.59
CA PRO A 132 12.83 20.22 -28.90
C PRO A 132 14.11 19.41 -29.17
N GLY A 133 13.95 18.27 -29.84
CA GLY A 133 15.03 17.40 -30.28
C GLY A 133 15.12 16.04 -29.55
N PRO A 134 16.08 15.20 -29.96
CA PRO A 134 16.33 13.89 -29.35
C PRO A 134 16.77 14.01 -27.90
N THR A 135 16.25 13.14 -27.04
CA THR A 135 16.54 13.13 -25.60
C THR A 135 17.43 11.95 -25.23
N ALA A 136 18.41 12.16 -24.36
CA ALA A 136 19.24 11.07 -23.85
C ALA A 136 18.47 10.22 -22.82
N GLY A 137 18.56 8.90 -22.96
CA GLY A 137 18.04 7.92 -22.01
C GLY A 137 19.06 6.81 -21.74
N VAL A 138 18.76 5.97 -20.76
CA VAL A 138 19.58 4.81 -20.37
C VAL A 138 18.73 3.55 -20.52
N VAL A 139 19.25 2.54 -21.21
CA VAL A 139 18.59 1.24 -21.35
C VAL A 139 18.41 0.63 -19.95
N SER A 140 17.17 0.47 -19.54
CA SER A 140 16.81 -0.05 -18.22
C SER A 140 16.62 -1.57 -18.24
N LYS A 141 16.06 -2.12 -19.32
CA LYS A 141 15.83 -3.56 -19.50
C LYS A 141 15.94 -3.96 -20.97
N LEU A 142 16.25 -5.24 -21.20
CA LEU A 142 16.19 -5.84 -22.54
C LEU A 142 14.82 -6.44 -22.81
N GLY A 143 14.38 -6.39 -24.06
CA GLY A 143 13.06 -6.85 -24.49
C GLY A 143 11.92 -5.95 -24.03
N THR A 144 10.70 -6.37 -24.33
CA THR A 144 9.47 -5.72 -23.88
C THR A 144 8.33 -6.73 -23.77
N THR A 145 7.34 -6.44 -22.92
CA THR A 145 6.02 -7.09 -22.93
C THR A 145 4.99 -6.30 -23.74
N TYR A 146 5.30 -5.07 -24.13
CA TYR A 146 4.43 -4.19 -24.92
C TYR A 146 4.25 -4.74 -26.34
N ARG A 147 3.00 -4.75 -26.81
CA ARG A 147 2.61 -5.32 -28.12
C ARG A 147 2.20 -4.28 -29.16
N GLY A 148 2.24 -2.99 -28.82
CA GLY A 148 1.92 -1.93 -29.75
C GLY A 148 3.11 -1.52 -30.63
N GLN A 149 2.93 -0.45 -31.40
CA GLN A 149 3.97 0.08 -32.26
C GLN A 149 5.15 0.64 -31.45
N LEU A 150 6.37 0.27 -31.84
CA LEU A 150 7.60 0.71 -31.21
C LEU A 150 8.25 1.82 -32.04
N SER A 151 8.63 2.91 -31.38
CA SER A 151 9.49 3.93 -31.99
C SER A 151 10.93 3.45 -32.04
N ASP A 152 11.66 3.89 -33.06
CA ASP A 152 13.06 3.53 -33.26
C ASP A 152 13.98 4.47 -32.46
N ILE A 153 14.96 3.89 -31.74
CA ILE A 153 16.06 4.65 -31.14
C ILE A 153 16.88 5.30 -32.25
N VAL A 154 17.21 6.58 -32.09
CA VAL A 154 17.90 7.37 -33.11
C VAL A 154 19.36 6.90 -33.26
N ARG A 155 20.09 6.82 -32.15
CA ARG A 155 21.50 6.37 -32.09
C ARG A 155 21.94 6.16 -30.64
N ARG A 156 23.14 5.59 -30.44
CA ARG A 156 23.83 5.65 -29.15
C ARG A 156 24.13 7.11 -28.79
N ALA A 157 23.90 7.47 -27.54
CA ALA A 157 24.30 8.77 -27.04
C ALA A 157 25.82 8.80 -26.84
N PRO A 158 26.48 9.95 -27.05
CA PRO A 158 27.89 10.08 -26.71
C PRO A 158 28.08 9.75 -25.22
N ALA A 159 29.19 9.08 -24.89
CA ALA A 159 29.62 8.97 -23.50
C ALA A 159 29.75 10.39 -22.96
N THR A 160 29.21 10.66 -21.77
CA THR A 160 29.51 11.90 -21.06
C THR A 160 31.01 11.88 -20.76
N GLY A 161 31.78 12.56 -21.61
CA GLY A 161 33.18 12.83 -21.36
C GLY A 161 33.29 13.51 -20.00
N LYS A 162 34.26 13.06 -19.20
CA LYS A 162 34.73 13.79 -18.03
C LYS A 162 35.26 15.17 -18.43
#